data_AF-A0A2N8TVH7-F1
#
_entry.id   AF-A0A2N8TVH7-F1
#
_cell.length_a   1.000
_cell.length_b   1.000
_cell.length_c   1.000
_cell.angle_alpha   90.00
_cell.angle_beta   90.00
_cell.angle_gamma   90.00
#
_symmetry.space_group_name_H-M   'P 1'
#
loop_
_entity.id
_entity.type
_entity.pdbx_description
1 polymer ?
#
loop_
_entity_poly.entity_id
_entity_poly.type
_entity_poly.pdbx_seq_one_letter_code
_entity_poly.pdbx_strand_id
1 'polypeptide(L)' 'MMPWGQPLLIDGEVRECPECGAYQNWVVLCMRDDSVWLRCRVGHTTKEPGLDATWYNRHSGPADRWHPTLADGLRHLGH' A
#
# COMPACT_ATOMS: atom_id res chain seq x y z
N MET A 1 -2.46 -7.47 0.08
CA MET A 1 -1.50 -6.62 -0.67
C MET A 1 -2.12 -6.29 -2.01
N MET A 2 -2.20 -5.03 -2.38
CA MET A 2 -2.82 -4.58 -3.62
C MET A 2 -1.84 -3.72 -4.43
N PRO A 3 -1.44 -4.13 -5.65
CA PRO A 3 -0.68 -3.26 -6.54
C PRO A 3 -1.59 -2.14 -7.08
N TRP A 4 -1.07 -0.92 -7.08
CA TRP A 4 -1.74 0.29 -7.52
C TRP A 4 -0.88 0.97 -8.60
N GLY A 5 -1.20 0.71 -9.86
CA GLY A 5 -0.41 1.17 -11.01
C GLY A 5 -0.58 2.65 -11.37
N GLN A 6 -1.62 3.31 -10.84
CA GLN A 6 -1.92 4.71 -11.10
C GLN A 6 -1.31 5.61 -10.01
N PRO A 7 -1.29 6.95 -10.19
CA PRO A 7 -0.99 7.86 -9.09
C PRO A 7 -1.98 7.64 -7.95
N LEU A 8 -1.49 7.60 -6.72
CA LEU A 8 -2.34 7.46 -5.54
C LEU A 8 -2.77 8.87 -5.09
N LEU A 9 -4.05 9.18 -5.26
CA LEU A 9 -4.61 10.45 -4.82
C LEU A 9 -5.30 10.26 -3.47
N ILE A 10 -4.90 11.06 -2.49
CA ILE A 10 -5.46 11.07 -1.13
C ILE A 10 -5.84 12.51 -0.82
N ASP A 11 -7.11 12.75 -0.53
CA ASP A 11 -7.66 14.10 -0.28
C ASP A 11 -7.33 15.11 -1.40
N GLY A 12 -7.12 14.64 -2.63
CA GLY A 12 -6.76 15.45 -3.79
C GLY A 12 -5.25 15.70 -3.96
N GLU A 13 -4.41 15.20 -3.05
CA GLU A 13 -2.95 15.27 -3.14
C GLU A 13 -2.39 13.96 -3.73
N VAL A 14 -1.45 14.08 -4.67
CA VAL A 14 -0.73 12.91 -5.20
C VAL A 14 0.30 12.49 -4.18
N ARG A 15 0.25 11.21 -3.77
CA ARG A 15 1.27 10.66 -2.89
C ARG A 15 2.52 10.24 -3.63
N GLU A 16 3.60 10.83 -3.17
CA GLU A 16 4.96 10.55 -3.60
C GLU A 16 5.75 9.92 -2.46
N CYS A 17 6.72 9.07 -2.83
CA CYS A 17 7.64 8.50 -1.86
C CYS A 17 8.54 9.61 -1.31
N PRO A 18 8.56 9.83 0.02
CA PRO A 18 9.38 10.89 0.61
C PRO A 18 10.88 10.65 0.42
N GLU A 19 11.30 9.41 0.10
CA GLU A 19 12.71 9.04 -0.08
C GLU A 19 13.16 9.10 -1.54
N CYS A 20 12.30 8.77 -2.51
CA CYS A 20 12.71 8.66 -3.92
C CYS A 20 11.82 9.40 -4.92
N GLY A 21 10.77 10.10 -4.47
CA GLY A 21 9.85 10.85 -5.34
C GLY A 21 8.99 9.98 -6.26
N ALA A 22 8.94 8.66 -6.05
CA ALA A 22 8.06 7.80 -6.83
C ALA A 22 6.60 8.08 -6.49
N TYR A 23 5.78 8.43 -7.47
CA TYR A 23 4.36 8.81 -7.28
C TYR A 23 3.34 7.79 -7.83
N GLN A 24 3.83 6.73 -8.47
CA GLN A 24 3.02 5.68 -9.11
C GLN A 24 3.60 4.29 -8.82
N ASN A 25 2.88 3.24 -9.20
CA ASN A 25 3.26 1.84 -8.96
C ASN A 25 3.45 1.56 -7.46
N TRP A 26 2.48 1.99 -6.68
CA TRP A 26 2.42 1.75 -5.24
C TRP A 26 1.97 0.32 -4.97
N VAL A 27 2.44 -0.24 -3.87
CA VAL A 27 1.89 -1.46 -3.29
C VAL A 27 1.26 -1.07 -1.97
N VAL A 28 -0.07 -1.20 -1.89
CA VAL A 28 -0.85 -0.88 -0.70
C VAL A 28 -0.95 -2.11 0.19
N LEU A 29 -0.64 -1.93 1.46
CA LEU A 29 -0.61 -2.97 2.49
C LEU A 29 -1.52 -2.53 3.64
N CYS A 30 -2.59 -3.29 3.88
CA CYS A 30 -3.39 -3.13 5.10
C CYS A 30 -2.82 -4.05 6.18
N MET A 31 -2.49 -3.47 7.32
CA MET A 31 -2.04 -4.19 8.51
C MET A 31 -3.23 -4.52 9.41
N ARG A 32 -3.01 -5.37 10.44
CA ARG A 32 -4.07 -5.81 11.37
C ARG A 32 -4.54 -4.72 12.34
N ASP A 33 -3.76 -3.67 12.51
CA ASP A 33 -4.09 -2.49 13.34
C ASP A 33 -4.85 -1.42 12.55
N ASP A 34 -5.51 -1.82 11.45
CA ASP A 34 -6.18 -0.96 10.47
C ASP A 34 -5.28 0.11 9.82
N SER A 35 -3.96 0.01 10.01
CA SER A 35 -3.02 0.93 9.38
C SER A 35 -2.72 0.54 7.94
N VAL A 36 -2.75 1.54 7.05
CA VAL A 36 -2.38 1.37 5.65
C VAL A 36 -0.96 1.87 5.42
N TRP A 37 -0.18 1.02 4.75
CA TRP A 37 1.19 1.30 4.37
C TRP A 37 1.33 1.27 2.86
N LEU A 38 2.14 2.19 2.36
CA LEU A 38 2.45 2.32 0.94
C LEU A 38 3.90 1.92 0.72
N ARG A 39 4.13 0.97 -0.17
CA ARG A 39 5.45 0.59 -0.63
C ARG A 39 5.67 1.07 -2.05
N CYS A 40 6.72 1.84 -2.28
CA CYS A 40 7.06 2.30 -3.63
C CYS A 40 7.78 1.20 -4.43
N ARG A 41 7.91 1.40 -5.75
CA ARG A 41 8.61 0.46 -6.65
C ARG A 41 10.07 0.17 -6.26
N VAL A 42 10.73 1.10 -5.56
CA VAL A 42 12.13 0.97 -5.10
C VAL A 42 12.22 0.15 -3.81
N GLY A 43 11.09 -0.06 -3.13
CA GLY A 43 11.00 -0.86 -1.91
C GLY A 43 10.88 -0.07 -0.61
N HIS A 44 10.93 1.27 -0.66
CA HIS A 44 10.66 2.13 0.49
C HIS A 44 9.21 2.00 0.94
N THR A 45 8.99 2.03 2.25
CA THR A 45 7.66 1.93 2.85
C THR A 45 7.36 3.12 3.72
N THR A 46 6.20 3.74 3.51
CA THR A 46 5.71 4.84 4.34
C THR A 46 4.34 4.50 4.89
N LYS A 47 4.06 4.94 6.12
CA LYS A 47 2.74 4.84 6.71
C LYS A 47 1.87 5.94 6.12
N GLU A 48 0.68 5.59 5.63
CA GLU A 48 -0.24 6.57 5.06
C GLU A 48 -1.42 6.80 6.01
N PRO A 49 -1.47 7.95 6.70
CA PRO A 49 -2.53 8.25 7.66
C PRO A 49 -3.88 8.58 7.02
N GLY A 50 -3.90 8.98 5.74
CA GLY A 50 -5.14 9.28 5.02
C GLY A 50 -5.89 8.05 4.49
N LEU A 51 -5.31 6.85 4.61
CA LEU A 51 -5.93 5.59 4.19
C LEU A 51 -6.17 4.68 5.40
N ASP A 52 -7.33 4.04 5.40
CA ASP A 52 -7.73 3.07 6.43
C ASP A 52 -8.10 1.71 5.80
N ALA A 53 -8.40 0.73 6.66
CA ALA A 53 -8.86 -0.58 6.23
C ALA A 53 -10.17 -0.53 5.42
N THR A 54 -11.02 0.47 5.64
CA THR A 54 -12.28 0.65 4.89
C THR A 54 -12.01 1.04 3.45
N TRP A 55 -11.09 1.97 3.22
CA TRP A 55 -10.59 2.34 1.90
C TRP A 55 -9.98 1.12 1.22
N TYR A 56 -9.09 0.41 1.92
CA TYR A 56 -8.44 -0.77 1.36
C TYR A 56 -9.47 -1.81 0.90
N ASN A 57 -10.42 -2.19 1.77
CA ASN A 57 -11.47 -3.16 1.45
C ASN A 57 -12.39 -2.71 0.32
N ARG A 58 -12.65 -1.40 0.20
CA ARG A 58 -13.46 -0.83 -0.89
C ARG A 58 -12.75 -0.94 -2.24
N HIS A 59 -11.43 -0.72 -2.27
CA HIS A 59 -10.64 -0.69 -3.51
C HIS A 59 -10.10 -2.06 -3.93
N SER A 60 -9.80 -2.96 -2.98
CA SER A 60 -9.32 -4.32 -3.28
C SER A 60 -10.43 -5.35 -3.41
N GLY A 61 -11.68 -5.01 -3.09
CA GLY A 61 -12.70 -5.99 -2.71
C GLY A 61 -12.43 -6.57 -1.31
N PRO A 62 -13.35 -7.38 -0.74
CA PRO A 62 -13.15 -7.99 0.57
C PRO A 62 -11.81 -8.73 0.60
N ALA A 63 -10.94 -8.36 1.54
CA ALA A 63 -9.61 -8.93 1.65
C ALA A 63 -9.69 -10.41 2.03
N ASP A 64 -9.72 -11.31 1.03
CA ASP A 64 -9.74 -12.77 1.23
C ASP A 64 -8.41 -13.29 1.82
N ARG A 65 -7.36 -12.44 1.90
CA ARG A 65 -6.05 -12.82 2.40
C ARG A 65 -5.37 -11.69 3.19
N TRP A 66 -5.41 -11.85 4.50
CA TRP A 66 -4.67 -11.03 5.46
C TRP A 66 -3.24 -11.56 5.56
N HIS A 67 -2.25 -10.75 5.18
CA HIS A 67 -0.85 -11.12 5.37
C HIS A 67 -0.40 -10.63 6.76
N PRO A 68 0.05 -11.51 7.67
CA PRO A 68 0.37 -11.14 9.04
C PRO A 68 1.59 -10.22 9.15
N THR A 69 2.47 -10.19 8.14
CA THR A 69 3.62 -9.28 8.09
C THR A 69 3.89 -8.78 6.67
N LEU A 70 4.47 -7.58 6.56
CA LEU A 70 4.99 -7.01 5.31
C LEU A 70 5.99 -7.97 4.63
N ALA A 71 6.85 -8.61 5.42
CA ALA A 71 7.84 -9.59 4.95
C ALA A 71 7.18 -10.82 4.29
N ASP A 72 6.07 -11.32 4.85
CA ASP A 72 5.32 -12.45 4.26
C ASP A 72 4.61 -12.08 2.96
N GLY A 73 4.14 -10.83 2.84
CA GLY A 73 3.58 -10.31 1.59
C GLY A 73 4.62 -10.23 0.47
N LEU A 74 5.86 -9.88 0.81
CA LEU A 74 6.97 -9.74 -0.14
C LEU A 74 7.52 -11.09 -0.62
N ARG A 75 7.44 -12.15 0.18
CA ARG A 75 7.83 -13.51 -0.23
C ARG A 75 7.02 -14.03 -1.43
N HIS A 76 5.83 -13.48 -1.70
CA HIS A 76 5.00 -13.87 -2.84
C HIS A 76 5.36 -13.16 -4.17
N LEU A 77 6.26 -12.18 -4.15
CA LEU A 77 6.66 -11.40 -5.34
C LEU A 77 7.99 -11.84 -5.99
N GLY A 78 8.59 -12.93 -5.51
CA GLY A 78 9.71 -13.60 -6.18
C GLY A 78 11.06 -13.38 -5.49
N HIS A 79 11.47 -14.39 -4.72
CA HIS A 79 12.45 -15.39 -5.16
C HIS A 79 12.29 -16.67 -4.35
#